data_AF-A0A662E288-F1
#
_entry.id   AF-A0A662E288-F1
#
_cell.length_a   1.000
_cell.length_b   1.000
_cell.length_c   1.000
_cell.angle_alpha   90.00
_cell.angle_beta   90.00
_cell.angle_gamma   90.00
#
_symmetry.space_group_name_H-M   'P 1'
#
loop_
_entity.id
_entity.type
_entity.pdbx_description
1 polymer ?
#
loop_
_entity_poly.entity_id
_entity_poly.type
_entity_poly.pdbx_seq_one_letter_code
_entity_poly.pdbx_strand_id
1 'polypeptide(L)'
;MQLTYSEEELMSEHDDLVPQVVLGQRVHGGFKPDGSYQPPRALGREVAFEAWTSALESRGGSVFPAEASLLAGHRVINVEQQRALLRNGLGEWFWNQLTVIGKIEARGRLLAEVAFPDLQPVIVEDISEMAIGHLGKGLLLAHGLDEGGVPAEGIGGHDVMWFVSRDLAFGADRYPDVEPPENIARPDAGSRLMPELPAEIEGLVSLLTNLLIIEFRAELGFAESQAILRSPDVFTDRRDEAELAAEVIERIRTDELIHVTSLCLYLGELCSVTFRTVDGGTIAGSELIDRYWGGLVQWATVDQPAAMGDRVRPEIEAYIATHDDAVRVQAEFDSLDGL
;
A
#
# COMPACT_ATOMS: atom_id res chain seq x y z
N MET A 1 22.56 -17.96 11.00
CA MET A 1 21.18 -17.45 11.09
C MET A 1 20.32 -18.32 10.18
N GLN A 2 19.06 -18.58 10.52
CA GLN A 2 18.14 -19.35 9.67
C GLN A 2 17.78 -18.54 8.42
N LEU A 3 17.80 -19.16 7.24
CA LEU A 3 17.49 -18.52 5.95
C LEU A 3 16.45 -19.28 5.12
N THR A 4 16.02 -20.44 5.60
CA THR A 4 14.93 -21.22 5.02
C THR A 4 13.80 -21.25 6.02
N TYR A 5 12.62 -20.83 5.59
CA TYR A 5 11.44 -20.74 6.43
C TYR A 5 10.29 -21.51 5.78
N SER A 6 9.54 -22.22 6.60
CA SER A 6 8.28 -22.84 6.22
C SER A 6 7.15 -21.81 6.14
N GLU A 7 6.06 -22.18 5.46
CA GLU A 7 4.86 -21.36 5.45
C GLU A 7 4.32 -21.14 6.87
N GLU A 8 4.33 -22.16 7.73
CA GLU A 8 3.90 -22.05 9.12
C GLU A 8 4.71 -21.00 9.90
N GLU A 9 6.04 -20.97 9.72
CA GLU A 9 6.89 -19.95 10.34
C GLU A 9 6.56 -18.55 9.81
N LEU A 10 6.42 -18.38 8.49
CA LEU A 10 6.11 -17.09 7.88
C LEU A 10 4.68 -16.60 8.16
N MET A 11 3.76 -17.51 8.48
CA MET A 11 2.37 -17.17 8.82
C MET A 11 2.13 -17.12 10.33
N SER A 12 3.19 -17.23 11.15
CA SER A 12 3.07 -17.29 12.61
C SER A 12 2.60 -15.96 13.23
N GLU A 13 1.67 -16.08 14.19
CA GLU A 13 1.11 -14.98 14.97
C GLU A 13 1.73 -14.95 16.38
N HIS A 14 1.63 -13.82 17.09
CA HIS A 14 1.95 -13.78 18.51
C HIS A 14 0.82 -14.41 19.35
N ASP A 15 1.15 -15.38 20.21
CA ASP A 15 0.16 -16.20 20.94
C ASP A 15 -0.73 -15.43 21.94
N ASP A 16 -0.23 -14.33 22.51
CA ASP A 16 -0.86 -13.63 23.65
C ASP A 16 -1.52 -12.29 23.28
N LEU A 17 -1.90 -12.10 22.01
CA LEU A 17 -2.54 -10.85 21.58
C LEU A 17 -4.01 -10.78 21.94
N VAL A 18 -4.41 -9.67 22.55
CA VAL A 18 -5.82 -9.28 22.64
C VAL A 18 -6.28 -8.86 21.24
N PRO A 19 -7.34 -9.47 20.68
CA PRO A 19 -7.80 -9.13 19.33
C PRO A 19 -8.21 -7.67 19.20
N GLN A 20 -7.88 -7.06 18.07
CA GLN A 20 -8.38 -5.74 17.71
C GLN A 20 -9.85 -5.82 17.30
N VAL A 21 -10.70 -5.03 17.97
CA VAL A 21 -12.13 -4.89 17.65
C VAL A 21 -12.49 -3.42 17.59
N VAL A 22 -12.98 -2.96 16.43
CA VAL A 22 -13.35 -1.57 16.19
C VAL A 22 -14.78 -1.55 15.66
N LEU A 23 -15.66 -0.76 16.27
CA LEU A 23 -17.10 -0.73 15.95
C LEU A 23 -17.76 -2.12 15.91
N GLY A 24 -17.30 -3.05 16.77
CA GLY A 24 -17.79 -4.42 16.83
C GLY A 24 -17.26 -5.33 15.71
N GLN A 25 -16.45 -4.82 14.78
CA GLN A 25 -15.76 -5.60 13.76
C GLN A 25 -14.41 -6.08 14.29
N ARG A 26 -14.15 -7.37 14.19
CA ARG A 26 -12.81 -7.91 14.43
C ARG A 26 -11.97 -7.68 13.19
N VAL A 27 -10.81 -7.07 13.37
CA VAL A 27 -9.81 -6.85 12.32
C VAL A 27 -8.50 -7.52 12.73
N HIS A 28 -7.62 -7.76 11.75
CA HIS A 28 -6.31 -8.34 11.97
C HIS A 28 -5.39 -7.45 12.84
N GLY A 29 -4.26 -8.02 13.25
CA GLY A 29 -3.40 -7.48 14.30
C GLY A 29 -4.00 -7.66 15.70
N GLY A 30 -3.29 -7.14 16.70
CA GLY A 30 -3.75 -7.22 18.07
C GLY A 30 -2.85 -6.48 19.05
N PHE A 31 -3.17 -6.57 20.33
CA PHE A 31 -2.47 -5.82 21.38
C PHE A 31 -1.82 -6.75 22.38
N LYS A 32 -0.57 -6.46 22.73
CA LYS A 32 0.08 -7.07 23.89
C LYS A 32 -0.59 -6.61 25.20
N PRO A 33 -0.36 -7.30 26.33
CA PRO A 33 -0.91 -6.91 27.63
C PRO A 33 -0.58 -5.48 28.09
N ASP A 34 0.49 -4.89 27.55
CA ASP A 34 0.90 -3.49 27.82
C ASP A 34 0.19 -2.45 26.93
N GLY A 35 -0.68 -2.89 26.02
CA GLY A 35 -1.40 -2.05 25.08
C GLY A 35 -0.64 -1.73 23.78
N SER A 36 0.57 -2.26 23.59
CA SER A 36 1.33 -2.09 22.35
C SER A 36 0.70 -2.90 21.22
N TYR A 37 0.49 -2.24 20.07
CA TYR A 37 -0.05 -2.89 18.86
C TYR A 37 1.00 -3.82 18.25
N GLN A 38 0.56 -4.93 17.68
CA GLN A 38 1.38 -5.89 16.94
C GLN A 38 0.72 -6.18 15.60
N PRO A 39 1.46 -6.03 14.49
CA PRO A 39 0.98 -6.40 13.18
C PRO A 39 0.64 -7.90 13.09
N PRO A 40 -0.32 -8.27 12.24
CA PRO A 40 -0.62 -9.66 11.97
C PRO A 40 0.57 -10.38 11.34
N ARG A 41 0.74 -11.66 11.64
CA ARG A 41 1.77 -12.54 11.04
C ARG A 41 3.20 -11.97 11.14
N ALA A 42 3.48 -11.09 12.11
CA ALA A 42 4.76 -10.42 12.22
C ALA A 42 5.85 -11.31 12.82
N LEU A 43 5.46 -12.21 13.73
CA LEU A 43 6.37 -12.98 14.59
C LEU A 43 7.51 -13.65 13.79
N GLY A 44 7.17 -14.42 12.77
CA GLY A 44 8.17 -15.08 11.93
C GLY A 44 8.68 -14.22 10.78
N ARG A 45 7.83 -13.36 10.19
CA ARG A 45 8.21 -12.53 9.03
C ARG A 45 9.30 -11.53 9.37
N GLU A 46 9.19 -10.82 10.49
CA GLU A 46 10.19 -9.82 10.89
C GLU A 46 11.57 -10.46 11.08
N VAL A 47 11.61 -11.59 11.80
CA VAL A 47 12.85 -12.37 12.00
C VAL A 47 13.44 -12.84 10.66
N ALA A 48 12.59 -13.32 9.74
CA ALA A 48 13.03 -13.76 8.43
C ALA A 48 13.58 -12.61 7.57
N PHE A 49 12.92 -11.44 7.57
CA PHE A 49 13.36 -10.27 6.81
C PHE A 49 14.67 -9.69 7.33
N GLU A 50 14.85 -9.58 8.65
CA GLU A 50 16.15 -9.23 9.25
C GLU A 50 17.24 -10.22 8.81
N ALA A 51 16.88 -11.51 8.78
CA ALA A 51 17.82 -12.56 8.45
C ALA A 51 18.30 -12.50 7.00
N TRP A 52 17.35 -12.40 6.06
CA TRP A 52 17.64 -12.27 4.64
C TRP A 52 18.30 -10.94 4.29
N THR A 53 17.94 -9.84 4.96
CA THR A 53 18.60 -8.54 4.78
C THR A 53 20.08 -8.62 5.12
N SER A 54 20.42 -9.16 6.30
CA SER A 54 21.82 -9.34 6.70
C SER A 54 22.56 -10.29 5.74
N ALA A 55 21.88 -11.33 5.25
CA ALA A 55 22.46 -12.27 4.29
C ALA A 55 22.74 -11.59 2.93
N LEU A 56 21.81 -10.77 2.42
CA LEU A 56 21.98 -9.97 1.21
C LEU A 56 23.20 -9.04 1.34
N GLU A 57 23.29 -8.30 2.44
CA GLU A 57 24.42 -7.41 2.72
C GLU A 57 25.75 -8.17 2.81
N SER A 58 25.77 -9.35 3.45
CA SER A 58 26.97 -10.17 3.56
C SER A 58 27.49 -10.68 2.20
N ARG A 59 26.61 -10.80 1.21
CA ARG A 59 26.96 -11.14 -0.18
C ARG A 59 27.37 -9.93 -1.02
N GLY A 60 27.38 -8.73 -0.44
CA GLY A 60 27.71 -7.47 -1.11
C GLY A 60 26.53 -6.82 -1.83
N GLY A 61 25.30 -7.30 -1.62
CA GLY A 61 24.09 -6.64 -2.08
C GLY A 61 23.58 -5.58 -1.09
N SER A 62 22.45 -4.97 -1.43
CA SER A 62 21.75 -4.00 -0.59
C SER A 62 20.26 -4.08 -0.84
N VAL A 63 19.45 -3.77 0.17
CA VAL A 63 18.01 -3.54 -0.03
C VAL A 63 17.80 -2.46 -1.10
N PHE A 64 16.69 -2.56 -1.83
CA PHE A 64 16.38 -1.62 -2.89
C PHE A 64 16.19 -0.21 -2.31
N PRO A 65 16.92 0.81 -2.80
CA PRO A 65 16.99 2.13 -2.16
C PRO A 65 15.81 3.02 -2.58
N ALA A 66 14.61 2.64 -2.17
CA ALA A 66 13.38 3.36 -2.47
C ALA A 66 12.56 3.63 -1.21
N GLU A 67 11.92 4.79 -1.18
CA GLU A 67 11.07 5.25 -0.08
C GLU A 67 9.93 6.11 -0.61
N ALA A 68 8.87 6.27 0.18
CA ALA A 68 7.66 7.01 -0.23
C ALA A 68 7.92 8.48 -0.56
N SER A 69 9.04 9.06 -0.08
CA SER A 69 9.47 10.43 -0.42
C SER A 69 9.64 10.63 -1.94
N LEU A 70 9.87 9.55 -2.69
CA LEU A 70 9.87 9.53 -4.15
C LEU A 70 8.60 10.16 -4.74
N LEU A 71 7.45 9.93 -4.09
CA LEU A 71 6.15 10.39 -4.53
C LEU A 71 5.70 11.68 -3.82
N ALA A 72 6.57 12.37 -3.09
CA ALA A 72 6.23 13.60 -2.34
C ALA A 72 5.93 14.84 -3.20
N GLY A 73 5.88 14.70 -4.53
CA GLY A 73 5.53 15.78 -5.46
C GLY A 73 4.15 16.38 -5.22
N HIS A 74 3.85 17.47 -5.94
CA HIS A 74 2.61 18.24 -5.78
C HIS A 74 1.36 17.35 -5.83
N ARG A 75 0.52 17.48 -4.80
CA ARG A 75 -0.78 16.83 -4.72
C ARG A 75 -1.80 17.62 -5.51
N VAL A 76 -2.69 16.92 -6.20
CA VAL A 76 -3.81 17.55 -6.90
C VAL A 76 -4.76 18.25 -5.91
N ILE A 77 -4.96 17.66 -4.74
CA ILE A 77 -5.68 18.26 -3.61
C ILE A 77 -4.84 18.01 -2.34
N ASN A 78 -4.41 19.07 -1.67
CA ASN A 78 -3.62 18.96 -0.43
C ASN A 78 -4.51 18.84 0.84
N VAL A 79 -3.86 18.59 1.98
CA VAL A 79 -4.54 18.45 3.29
C VAL A 79 -5.37 19.70 3.64
N GLU A 80 -4.84 20.90 3.42
CA GLU A 80 -5.53 22.15 3.77
C GLU A 80 -6.78 22.37 2.92
N GLN A 81 -6.72 22.04 1.63
CA GLN A 81 -7.85 22.06 0.73
C GLN A 81 -8.93 21.05 1.16
N GLN A 82 -8.55 19.83 1.55
CA GLN A 82 -9.51 18.86 2.09
C GLN A 82 -10.16 19.34 3.39
N ARG A 83 -9.39 19.98 4.28
CA ARG A 83 -9.94 20.61 5.51
C ARG A 83 -10.90 21.74 5.17
N ALA A 84 -10.62 22.55 4.16
CA ALA A 84 -11.53 23.60 3.70
C ALA A 84 -12.87 23.02 3.20
N LEU A 85 -12.85 21.92 2.44
CA LEU A 85 -14.08 21.24 2.03
C LEU A 85 -14.88 20.77 3.25
N LEU A 86 -14.23 20.11 4.22
CA LEU A 86 -14.88 19.65 5.46
C LEU A 86 -15.51 20.79 6.26
N ARG A 87 -14.79 21.91 6.46
CA ARG A 87 -15.32 23.10 7.16
C ARG A 87 -16.55 23.70 6.49
N ASN A 88 -16.64 23.58 5.17
CA ASN A 88 -17.77 24.06 4.38
C ASN A 88 -18.86 22.99 4.17
N GLY A 89 -18.87 21.91 4.95
CA GLY A 89 -19.91 20.87 4.90
C GLY A 89 -19.82 19.93 3.68
N LEU A 90 -18.77 20.06 2.87
CA LEU A 90 -18.50 19.26 1.67
C LEU A 90 -17.71 17.99 2.02
N GLY A 91 -18.18 17.27 3.04
CA GLY A 91 -17.48 16.12 3.63
C GLY A 91 -17.51 14.83 2.78
N GLU A 92 -18.37 14.77 1.78
CA GLU A 92 -18.50 13.59 0.91
C GLU A 92 -17.21 13.30 0.15
N TRP A 93 -16.42 14.33 -0.16
CA TRP A 93 -15.14 14.17 -0.83
C TRP A 93 -14.16 13.30 -0.03
N PHE A 94 -14.01 13.59 1.27
CA PHE A 94 -13.12 12.81 2.13
C PHE A 94 -13.71 11.43 2.47
N TRP A 95 -15.03 11.33 2.65
CA TRP A 95 -15.72 10.03 2.77
C TRP A 95 -15.45 9.12 1.56
N ASN A 96 -15.57 9.66 0.35
CA ASN A 96 -15.35 8.93 -0.89
C ASN A 96 -13.89 8.47 -1.00
N GLN A 97 -12.93 9.31 -0.60
CA GLN A 97 -11.52 8.90 -0.57
C GLN A 97 -11.28 7.71 0.36
N LEU A 98 -11.73 7.77 1.62
CA LEU A 98 -11.58 6.65 2.56
C LEU A 98 -12.25 5.36 2.02
N THR A 99 -13.42 5.50 1.40
CA THR A 99 -14.15 4.39 0.77
C THR A 99 -13.39 3.78 -0.41
N VAL A 100 -12.87 4.62 -1.31
CA VAL A 100 -12.10 4.19 -2.47
C VAL A 100 -10.81 3.49 -2.05
N ILE A 101 -10.10 4.00 -1.04
CA ILE A 101 -8.89 3.36 -0.53
C ILE A 101 -9.22 1.96 0.03
N GLY A 102 -10.22 1.84 0.91
CA GLY A 102 -10.62 0.54 1.45
C GLY A 102 -11.00 -0.48 0.36
N LYS A 103 -11.67 -0.05 -0.71
CA LYS A 103 -11.97 -0.90 -1.88
C LYS A 103 -10.74 -1.27 -2.70
N ILE A 104 -9.71 -0.42 -2.72
CA ILE A 104 -8.43 -0.73 -3.39
C ILE A 104 -7.65 -1.75 -2.57
N GLU A 105 -7.56 -1.61 -1.24
CA GLU A 105 -6.93 -2.63 -0.38
C GLU A 105 -7.62 -3.98 -0.57
N ALA A 106 -8.95 -4.02 -0.62
CA ALA A 106 -9.69 -5.26 -0.85
C ALA A 106 -9.26 -6.01 -2.14
N ARG A 107 -8.74 -5.31 -3.15
CA ARG A 107 -8.20 -5.93 -4.37
C ARG A 107 -6.85 -6.63 -4.12
N GLY A 108 -6.06 -6.16 -3.15
CA GLY A 108 -4.81 -6.78 -2.71
C GLY A 108 -4.98 -8.21 -2.20
N ARG A 109 -6.20 -8.57 -1.77
CA ARG A 109 -6.60 -9.96 -1.45
C ARG A 109 -6.23 -10.97 -2.53
N LEU A 110 -6.24 -10.54 -3.79
CA LEU A 110 -5.88 -11.38 -4.93
C LEU A 110 -4.50 -12.04 -4.77
N LEU A 111 -3.56 -11.42 -4.05
CA LEU A 111 -2.23 -11.97 -3.78
C LEU A 111 -2.28 -13.29 -2.99
N ALA A 112 -3.33 -13.52 -2.18
CA ALA A 112 -3.55 -14.77 -1.46
C ALA A 112 -4.11 -15.90 -2.35
N GLU A 113 -4.58 -15.58 -3.56
CA GLU A 113 -5.27 -16.53 -4.44
C GLU A 113 -4.48 -16.88 -5.70
N VAL A 114 -3.52 -16.05 -6.08
CA VAL A 114 -2.71 -16.23 -7.29
C VAL A 114 -1.58 -17.23 -7.05
N ALA A 115 -1.43 -18.18 -7.97
CA ALA A 115 -0.24 -19.01 -8.04
C ALA A 115 0.90 -18.24 -8.69
N PHE A 116 2.00 -18.04 -7.96
CA PHE A 116 3.18 -17.35 -8.45
C PHE A 116 4.17 -18.32 -9.11
N PRO A 117 4.84 -17.93 -10.20
CA PRO A 117 5.83 -18.77 -10.84
C PRO A 117 7.07 -18.95 -9.95
N ASP A 118 7.70 -20.13 -10.05
CA ASP A 118 9.01 -20.37 -9.45
C ASP A 118 10.08 -19.56 -10.20
N LEU A 119 10.85 -18.76 -9.46
CA LEU A 119 11.94 -17.95 -9.98
C LEU A 119 13.24 -18.75 -10.19
N GLN A 120 13.43 -19.87 -9.47
CA GLN A 120 14.69 -20.61 -9.51
C GLN A 120 15.12 -21.06 -10.92
N PRO A 121 14.22 -21.52 -11.83
CA PRO A 121 14.61 -21.93 -13.17
C PRO A 121 15.19 -20.81 -14.04
N VAL A 122 14.85 -19.56 -13.75
CA VAL A 122 15.31 -18.38 -14.52
C VAL A 122 16.42 -17.60 -13.83
N ILE A 123 16.82 -17.99 -12.62
CA ILE A 123 17.94 -17.39 -11.89
C ILE A 123 19.15 -18.33 -11.96
N VAL A 124 20.35 -17.77 -12.08
CA VAL A 124 21.60 -18.54 -12.14
C VAL A 124 22.02 -19.04 -10.77
N GLU A 125 21.90 -18.18 -9.77
CA GLU A 125 22.23 -18.41 -8.37
C GLU A 125 21.17 -19.29 -7.68
N ASP A 126 21.56 -19.95 -6.58
CA ASP A 126 20.63 -20.65 -5.70
C ASP A 126 19.88 -19.63 -4.83
N ILE A 127 18.55 -19.59 -4.96
CA ILE A 127 17.68 -18.64 -4.24
C ILE A 127 16.97 -19.30 -3.06
N SER A 128 17.27 -20.56 -2.72
CA SER A 128 16.57 -21.31 -1.66
C SER A 128 16.76 -20.72 -0.25
N GLU A 129 17.79 -19.90 -0.05
CA GLU A 129 18.09 -19.16 1.17
C GLU A 129 17.86 -17.64 1.02
N MET A 130 17.14 -17.23 -0.04
CA MET A 130 16.76 -15.85 -0.31
C MET A 130 15.27 -15.64 -0.07
N ALA A 131 14.85 -14.42 0.29
CA ALA A 131 13.45 -14.07 0.45
C ALA A 131 12.66 -14.28 -0.85
N ILE A 132 13.26 -13.97 -2.01
CA ILE A 132 12.65 -14.22 -3.33
C ILE A 132 12.37 -15.69 -3.62
N GLY A 133 13.09 -16.62 -2.98
CA GLY A 133 12.81 -18.07 -3.03
C GLY A 133 11.66 -18.53 -2.13
N HIS A 134 11.04 -17.61 -1.41
CA HIS A 134 9.94 -17.84 -0.46
C HIS A 134 8.67 -17.05 -0.79
N LEU A 135 8.63 -16.31 -1.91
CA LEU A 135 7.45 -15.52 -2.34
C LEU A 135 6.15 -16.35 -2.33
N GLY A 136 6.21 -17.53 -2.95
CA GLY A 136 5.10 -18.50 -3.01
C GLY A 136 5.01 -19.45 -1.81
N LYS A 137 5.79 -19.25 -0.74
CA LYS A 137 5.82 -20.09 0.47
C LYS A 137 5.21 -19.39 1.69
N GLY A 138 4.34 -18.41 1.47
CA GLY A 138 3.66 -17.68 2.53
C GLY A 138 3.80 -16.17 2.45
N LEU A 139 4.84 -15.62 1.80
CA LEU A 139 5.07 -14.16 1.80
C LEU A 139 3.96 -13.37 1.07
N LEU A 140 3.62 -13.75 -0.16
CA LEU A 140 2.53 -13.09 -0.91
C LEU A 140 1.14 -13.49 -0.42
N LEU A 141 1.02 -14.69 0.17
CA LEU A 141 -0.18 -15.10 0.89
C LEU A 141 -0.43 -14.15 2.07
N ALA A 142 0.57 -13.95 2.94
CA ALA A 142 0.46 -13.08 4.10
C ALA A 142 0.05 -11.66 3.71
N HIS A 143 0.70 -11.08 2.69
CA HIS A 143 0.34 -9.77 2.16
C HIS A 143 -1.14 -9.73 1.73
N GLY A 144 -1.61 -10.69 0.92
CA GLY A 144 -3.02 -10.73 0.52
C GLY A 144 -4.01 -10.97 1.68
N LEU A 145 -3.59 -11.64 2.76
CA LEU A 145 -4.38 -11.75 3.99
C LEU A 145 -4.37 -10.47 4.82
N ASP A 146 -3.30 -9.69 4.77
CA ASP A 146 -3.21 -8.39 5.43
C ASP A 146 -4.19 -7.41 4.77
N GLU A 147 -4.22 -7.34 3.43
CA GLU A 147 -5.12 -6.43 2.74
C GLU A 147 -6.62 -6.75 2.88
N GLY A 148 -6.99 -8.03 2.72
CA GLY A 148 -8.40 -8.46 2.66
C GLY A 148 -8.89 -9.32 3.83
N GLY A 149 -8.08 -9.49 4.88
CA GLY A 149 -8.45 -10.17 6.11
C GLY A 149 -8.56 -11.70 6.02
N VAL A 150 -9.42 -12.32 6.81
CA VAL A 150 -9.79 -13.74 6.69
C VAL A 150 -11.31 -13.84 6.88
N PRO A 151 -12.11 -13.56 5.82
CA PRO A 151 -13.57 -13.46 5.95
C PRO A 151 -14.24 -14.73 6.48
N ALA A 152 -13.68 -15.91 6.17
CA ALA A 152 -14.16 -17.19 6.68
C ALA A 152 -14.07 -17.31 8.21
N GLU A 153 -13.16 -16.56 8.84
CA GLU A 153 -12.97 -16.47 10.29
C GLU A 153 -13.61 -15.22 10.90
N GLY A 154 -14.25 -14.37 10.07
CA GLY A 154 -14.82 -13.09 10.50
C GLY A 154 -13.76 -12.07 10.92
N ILE A 155 -12.57 -12.11 10.32
CA ILE A 155 -11.48 -11.17 10.57
C ILE A 155 -11.35 -10.26 9.34
N GLY A 156 -11.49 -8.95 9.50
CA GLY A 156 -11.23 -7.97 8.45
C GLY A 156 -9.73 -7.63 8.28
N GLY A 157 -9.32 -7.23 7.07
CA GLY A 157 -7.98 -6.73 6.78
C GLY A 157 -7.94 -5.20 6.80
N HIS A 158 -6.96 -4.64 6.09
CA HIS A 158 -6.83 -3.20 5.87
C HIS A 158 -8.10 -2.61 5.23
N ASP A 159 -8.74 -3.34 4.32
CA ASP A 159 -10.00 -2.94 3.69
C ASP A 159 -11.08 -2.57 4.72
N VAL A 160 -11.36 -3.48 5.66
CA VAL A 160 -12.32 -3.29 6.75
C VAL A 160 -11.85 -2.20 7.69
N MET A 161 -10.53 -2.11 7.98
CA MET A 161 -9.97 -1.07 8.83
C MET A 161 -10.20 0.35 8.26
N TRP A 162 -10.15 0.52 6.94
CA TRP A 162 -10.53 1.78 6.28
C TRP A 162 -12.03 2.08 6.41
N PHE A 163 -12.90 1.10 6.19
CA PHE A 163 -14.34 1.28 6.34
C PHE A 163 -14.75 1.65 7.77
N VAL A 164 -14.19 0.98 8.79
CA VAL A 164 -14.48 1.34 10.19
C VAL A 164 -13.92 2.72 10.55
N SER A 165 -12.76 3.12 10.01
CA SER A 165 -12.19 4.46 10.21
C SER A 165 -13.07 5.55 9.62
N ARG A 166 -13.59 5.32 8.40
CA ARG A 166 -14.57 6.19 7.75
C ARG A 166 -15.84 6.34 8.59
N ASP A 167 -16.40 5.22 9.06
CA ASP A 167 -17.65 5.20 9.82
C ASP A 167 -17.46 5.81 11.23
N LEU A 168 -16.29 5.66 11.83
CA LEU A 168 -15.90 6.39 13.03
C LEU A 168 -15.94 7.90 12.80
N ALA A 169 -15.34 8.40 11.73
CA ALA A 169 -15.28 9.85 11.46
C ALA A 169 -16.65 10.45 11.09
N PHE A 170 -17.42 9.78 10.22
CA PHE A 170 -18.64 10.35 9.61
C PHE A 170 -19.96 9.75 10.09
N GLY A 171 -19.92 8.53 10.58
CA GLY A 171 -21.09 7.74 10.95
C GLY A 171 -21.42 6.79 9.81
N ALA A 172 -21.86 5.58 10.14
CA ALA A 172 -22.24 4.61 9.13
C ALA A 172 -23.29 5.19 8.16
N ASP A 173 -23.14 4.85 6.89
CA ASP A 173 -24.05 5.23 5.80
C ASP A 173 -24.28 6.75 5.64
N ARG A 174 -23.33 7.59 6.08
CA ARG A 174 -23.46 9.05 6.01
C ARG A 174 -23.57 9.57 4.57
N TYR A 175 -22.89 8.93 3.63
CA TYR A 175 -22.95 9.21 2.20
C TYR A 175 -23.07 7.90 1.40
N PRO A 176 -23.54 7.95 0.13
CA PRO A 176 -23.61 6.78 -0.72
C PRO A 176 -22.25 6.09 -0.89
N ASP A 177 -22.29 4.82 -1.23
CA ASP A 177 -21.10 4.08 -1.63
C ASP A 177 -20.61 4.53 -3.02
N VAL A 178 -19.30 4.46 -3.25
CA VAL A 178 -18.64 4.88 -4.49
C VAL A 178 -17.71 3.79 -4.98
N GLU A 179 -17.65 3.58 -6.30
CA GLU A 179 -16.71 2.63 -6.88
C GLU A 179 -15.36 3.28 -7.17
N PRO A 180 -14.23 2.61 -6.85
CA PRO A 180 -12.92 3.04 -7.31
C PRO A 180 -12.86 3.10 -8.84
N PRO A 181 -11.96 3.90 -9.43
CA PRO A 181 -11.72 3.90 -10.87
C PRO A 181 -11.46 2.47 -11.41
N GLU A 182 -11.98 2.18 -12.60
CA GLU A 182 -11.85 0.85 -13.25
C GLU A 182 -10.38 0.47 -13.49
N ASN A 183 -9.51 1.44 -13.78
CA ASN A 183 -8.10 1.20 -14.04
C ASN A 183 -7.19 2.18 -13.30
N ILE A 184 -6.39 1.65 -12.38
CA ILE A 184 -5.31 2.37 -11.68
C ILE A 184 -3.93 1.97 -12.20
N ALA A 185 -3.86 1.02 -13.12
CA ALA A 185 -2.63 0.54 -13.73
C ALA A 185 -2.10 1.54 -14.77
N ARG A 186 -0.84 1.37 -15.13
CA ARG A 186 -0.17 2.17 -16.15
C ARG A 186 -0.84 1.97 -17.52
N PRO A 187 -0.90 2.99 -18.39
CA PRO A 187 -1.47 2.86 -19.74
C PRO A 187 -0.78 1.82 -20.63
N ASP A 188 0.48 1.48 -20.36
CA ASP A 188 1.24 0.46 -21.07
C ASP A 188 1.16 -0.93 -20.42
N ALA A 189 0.30 -1.11 -19.41
CA ALA A 189 0.02 -2.42 -18.82
C ALA A 189 -0.32 -3.44 -19.93
N GLY A 190 0.45 -4.54 -19.97
CA GLY A 190 0.38 -5.55 -21.03
C GLY A 190 1.45 -5.44 -22.12
N SER A 191 2.27 -4.38 -22.12
CA SER A 191 3.48 -4.30 -22.94
C SER A 191 4.63 -5.06 -22.30
N ARG A 192 5.42 -5.78 -23.11
CA ARG A 192 6.63 -6.47 -22.64
C ARG A 192 7.77 -5.44 -22.49
N LEU A 193 8.15 -5.14 -21.26
CA LEU A 193 9.27 -4.27 -20.88
C LEU A 193 10.56 -5.05 -20.56
N MET A 194 10.44 -6.35 -20.25
CA MET A 194 11.54 -7.28 -20.03
C MET A 194 11.42 -8.53 -20.93
N PRO A 195 11.34 -8.36 -22.27
CA PRO A 195 11.12 -9.46 -23.22
C PRO A 195 12.18 -10.57 -23.16
N GLU A 196 13.33 -10.31 -22.54
CA GLU A 196 14.40 -11.26 -22.28
C GLU A 196 13.98 -12.37 -21.29
N LEU A 197 12.91 -12.17 -20.50
CA LEU A 197 12.37 -13.13 -19.54
C LEU A 197 11.13 -13.88 -20.09
N PRO A 198 10.77 -15.05 -19.54
CA PRO A 198 9.43 -15.60 -19.73
C PRO A 198 8.35 -14.62 -19.27
N ALA A 199 7.17 -14.65 -19.91
CA ALA A 199 6.13 -13.64 -19.69
C ALA A 199 5.60 -13.65 -18.25
N GLU A 200 5.48 -14.84 -17.67
CA GLU A 200 5.05 -15.08 -16.30
C GLU A 200 6.05 -14.52 -15.26
N ILE A 201 7.35 -14.62 -15.54
CA ILE A 201 8.42 -14.08 -14.68
C ILE A 201 8.43 -12.56 -14.78
N GLU A 202 8.34 -12.01 -16.00
CA GLU A 202 8.19 -10.57 -16.19
C GLU A 202 6.95 -10.03 -15.48
N GLY A 203 5.83 -10.76 -15.53
CA GLY A 203 4.61 -10.43 -14.81
C GLY A 203 4.82 -10.36 -13.30
N LEU A 204 5.55 -11.32 -12.72
CA LEU A 204 5.89 -11.30 -11.29
C LEU A 204 6.80 -10.11 -10.93
N VAL A 205 7.88 -9.87 -11.68
CA VAL A 205 8.78 -8.73 -11.42
C VAL A 205 8.03 -7.40 -11.56
N SER A 206 7.17 -7.29 -12.57
CA SER A 206 6.29 -6.12 -12.76
C SER A 206 5.33 -5.96 -11.59
N LEU A 207 4.73 -7.04 -11.10
CA LEU A 207 3.85 -6.99 -9.93
C LEU A 207 4.58 -6.44 -8.71
N LEU A 208 5.74 -7.01 -8.34
CA LEU A 208 6.49 -6.61 -7.14
C LEU A 208 6.92 -5.13 -7.19
N THR A 209 7.38 -4.66 -8.34
CA THR A 209 7.77 -3.25 -8.54
C THR A 209 6.57 -2.30 -8.49
N ASN A 210 5.42 -2.69 -9.07
CA ASN A 210 4.20 -1.89 -8.98
C ASN A 210 3.62 -1.87 -7.56
N LEU A 211 3.63 -3.00 -6.85
CA LEU A 211 3.20 -3.07 -5.45
C LEU A 211 3.99 -2.08 -4.60
N LEU A 212 5.32 -1.99 -4.76
CA LEU A 212 6.11 -1.02 -3.98
C LEU A 212 5.67 0.44 -4.22
N ILE A 213 5.32 0.79 -5.45
CA ILE A 213 4.78 2.14 -5.74
C ILE A 213 3.38 2.32 -5.16
N ILE A 214 2.56 1.26 -5.11
CA ILE A 214 1.26 1.30 -4.44
C ILE A 214 1.46 1.54 -2.94
N GLU A 215 2.38 0.84 -2.27
CA GLU A 215 2.67 1.07 -0.85
C GLU A 215 3.14 2.50 -0.56
N PHE A 216 3.94 3.07 -1.46
CA PHE A 216 4.33 4.48 -1.32
C PHE A 216 3.15 5.44 -1.46
N ARG A 217 2.17 5.14 -2.31
CA ARG A 217 0.94 5.93 -2.40
C ARG A 217 0.07 5.74 -1.16
N ALA A 218 -0.02 4.51 -0.65
CA ALA A 218 -0.75 4.18 0.56
C ALA A 218 -0.18 4.96 1.76
N GLU A 219 1.15 4.96 1.93
CA GLU A 219 1.86 5.73 2.96
C GLU A 219 1.48 7.22 2.96
N LEU A 220 1.44 7.85 1.78
CA LEU A 220 1.03 9.24 1.65
C LEU A 220 -0.45 9.44 1.99
N GLY A 221 -1.31 8.51 1.56
CA GLY A 221 -2.73 8.50 1.90
C GLY A 221 -3.00 8.33 3.39
N PHE A 222 -2.22 7.48 4.09
CA PHE A 222 -2.29 7.34 5.55
C PHE A 222 -1.93 8.66 6.22
N ALA A 223 -0.76 9.22 5.89
CA ALA A 223 -0.27 10.46 6.51
C ALA A 223 -1.25 11.63 6.31
N GLU A 224 -1.81 11.78 5.11
CA GLU A 224 -2.81 12.81 4.80
C GLU A 224 -4.11 12.58 5.56
N SER A 225 -4.64 11.35 5.56
CA SER A 225 -5.87 11.01 6.26
C SER A 225 -5.74 11.25 7.77
N GLN A 226 -4.61 10.90 8.36
CA GLN A 226 -4.33 11.18 9.77
C GLN A 226 -4.21 12.67 10.05
N ALA A 227 -3.54 13.43 9.20
CA ALA A 227 -3.43 14.89 9.34
C ALA A 227 -4.81 15.55 9.32
N ILE A 228 -5.69 15.13 8.40
CA ILE A 228 -7.07 15.61 8.30
C ILE A 228 -7.88 15.19 9.53
N LEU A 229 -7.86 13.90 9.87
CA LEU A 229 -8.63 13.37 10.98
C LEU A 229 -8.22 14.04 12.28
N ARG A 230 -6.92 14.24 12.57
CA ARG A 230 -6.42 14.88 13.80
C ARG A 230 -6.49 16.41 13.79
N SER A 231 -6.99 17.02 12.72
CA SER A 231 -7.10 18.48 12.66
C SER A 231 -8.14 19.01 13.66
N PRO A 232 -7.82 20.04 14.46
CA PRO A 232 -8.67 20.50 15.56
C PRO A 232 -9.94 21.26 15.12
N ASP A 233 -10.00 21.67 13.85
CA ASP A 233 -11.06 22.49 13.27
C ASP A 233 -12.08 21.70 12.42
N VAL A 234 -11.91 20.38 12.31
CA VAL A 234 -12.83 19.46 11.64
C VAL A 234 -13.21 18.31 12.57
N PHE A 235 -14.36 17.67 12.33
CA PHE A 235 -14.94 16.63 13.21
C PHE A 235 -15.08 17.08 14.68
N THR A 236 -15.40 18.36 14.93
CA THR A 236 -15.43 18.95 16.27
C THR A 236 -16.52 18.35 17.17
N ASP A 237 -17.56 17.79 16.59
CA ASP A 237 -18.67 17.11 17.25
C ASP A 237 -18.43 15.60 17.47
N ARG A 238 -17.36 15.04 16.89
CA ARG A 238 -17.01 13.60 16.94
C ARG A 238 -15.51 13.41 17.12
N ARG A 239 -14.93 14.22 18.00
CA ARG A 239 -13.49 14.40 18.10
C ARG A 239 -12.77 13.15 18.57
N ASP A 240 -13.37 12.42 19.52
CA ASP A 240 -12.82 11.17 20.04
C ASP A 240 -12.89 10.06 18.99
N GLU A 241 -14.00 9.95 18.25
CA GLU A 241 -14.13 8.96 17.17
C GLU A 241 -13.19 9.25 16.01
N ALA A 242 -13.00 10.51 15.64
CA ALA A 242 -12.05 10.89 14.60
C ALA A 242 -10.58 10.69 15.04
N GLU A 243 -10.26 10.78 16.33
CA GLU A 243 -8.93 10.35 16.83
C GLU A 243 -8.78 8.83 16.72
N LEU A 244 -9.78 8.05 17.16
CA LEU A 244 -9.74 6.59 17.03
C LEU A 244 -9.62 6.15 15.56
N ALA A 245 -10.28 6.84 14.62
CA ALA A 245 -10.11 6.60 13.18
C ALA A 245 -8.66 6.82 12.74
N ALA A 246 -8.01 7.89 13.21
CA ALA A 246 -6.61 8.17 12.92
C ALA A 246 -5.66 7.14 13.55
N GLU A 247 -5.98 6.61 14.73
CA GLU A 247 -5.25 5.51 15.36
C GLU A 247 -5.41 4.19 14.59
N VAL A 248 -6.59 3.87 14.08
CA VAL A 248 -6.80 2.68 13.25
C VAL A 248 -5.98 2.78 11.97
N ILE A 249 -5.94 3.95 11.32
CA ILE A 249 -5.07 4.19 10.16
C ILE A 249 -3.58 4.11 10.54
N GLU A 250 -3.16 4.54 11.73
CA GLU A 250 -1.78 4.35 12.20
C GLU A 250 -1.43 2.86 12.30
N ARG A 251 -2.40 2.01 12.69
CA ARG A 251 -2.19 0.56 12.79
C ARG A 251 -2.04 -0.07 11.41
N ILE A 252 -2.88 0.32 10.43
CA ILE A 252 -2.68 -0.06 9.01
C ILE A 252 -1.28 0.34 8.57
N ARG A 253 -0.89 1.60 8.81
CA ARG A 253 0.44 2.11 8.45
C ARG A 253 1.59 1.36 9.13
N THR A 254 1.38 0.84 10.34
CA THR A 254 2.35 -0.01 11.04
C THR A 254 2.46 -1.37 10.36
N ASP A 255 1.35 -1.95 9.93
CA ASP A 255 1.31 -3.23 9.19
C ASP A 255 2.02 -3.09 7.83
N GLU A 256 1.80 -1.97 7.13
CA GLU A 256 2.39 -1.71 5.81
C GLU A 256 3.91 -1.54 5.81
N LEU A 257 4.52 -1.25 6.97
CA LEU A 257 5.98 -1.23 7.08
C LEU A 257 6.58 -2.59 6.72
N ILE A 258 5.88 -3.69 7.02
CA ILE A 258 6.28 -5.06 6.67
C ILE A 258 6.26 -5.22 5.15
N HIS A 259 5.23 -4.71 4.46
CA HIS A 259 5.11 -4.79 3.01
C HIS A 259 6.20 -4.00 2.31
N VAL A 260 6.39 -2.73 2.69
CA VAL A 260 7.46 -1.88 2.13
C VAL A 260 8.83 -2.51 2.35
N THR A 261 9.14 -2.92 3.58
CA THR A 261 10.45 -3.51 3.93
C THR A 261 10.70 -4.77 3.12
N SER A 262 9.70 -5.65 3.03
CA SER A 262 9.84 -6.91 2.31
C SER A 262 9.96 -6.73 0.80
N LEU A 263 9.19 -5.82 0.19
CA LEU A 263 9.31 -5.50 -1.24
C LEU A 263 10.67 -4.88 -1.58
N CYS A 264 11.19 -3.98 -0.75
CA CYS A 264 12.54 -3.44 -0.91
C CYS A 264 13.62 -4.53 -0.79
N LEU A 265 13.44 -5.49 0.12
CA LEU A 265 14.31 -6.66 0.22
C LEU A 265 14.22 -7.53 -1.04
N TYR A 266 13.02 -7.87 -1.52
CA TYR A 266 12.84 -8.70 -2.71
C TYR A 266 13.48 -8.06 -3.94
N LEU A 267 13.24 -6.78 -4.17
CA LEU A 267 13.85 -6.06 -5.30
C LEU A 267 15.36 -5.94 -5.13
N GLY A 268 15.87 -5.76 -3.91
CA GLY A 268 17.30 -5.78 -3.62
C GLY A 268 17.95 -7.13 -3.94
N GLU A 269 17.30 -8.24 -3.58
CA GLU A 269 17.74 -9.58 -3.95
C GLU A 269 17.67 -9.81 -5.46
N LEU A 270 16.58 -9.40 -6.13
CA LEU A 270 16.47 -9.48 -7.59
C LEU A 270 17.56 -8.67 -8.30
N CYS A 271 17.94 -7.50 -7.77
CA CYS A 271 19.08 -6.73 -8.29
C CYS A 271 20.41 -7.46 -8.13
N SER A 272 20.55 -8.30 -7.11
CA SER A 272 21.81 -8.99 -6.76
C SER A 272 22.08 -10.29 -7.53
N VAL A 273 21.10 -10.79 -8.30
CA VAL A 273 21.18 -12.07 -9.02
C VAL A 273 21.33 -11.88 -10.52
N THR A 274 21.64 -12.98 -11.22
CA THR A 274 21.73 -13.06 -12.67
C THR A 274 20.55 -13.85 -13.23
N PHE A 275 19.84 -13.29 -14.20
CA PHE A 275 18.78 -13.98 -14.91
C PHE A 275 19.30 -14.73 -16.13
N ARG A 276 18.72 -15.89 -16.41
CA ARG A 276 18.84 -16.63 -17.66
C ARG A 276 17.83 -16.06 -18.64
N THR A 277 18.29 -15.66 -19.82
CA THR A 277 17.42 -15.09 -20.85
C THR A 277 16.84 -16.19 -21.75
N VAL A 278 15.69 -15.91 -22.37
CA VAL A 278 14.98 -16.87 -23.24
C VAL A 278 15.78 -17.27 -24.49
N ASP A 279 16.77 -16.48 -24.90
CA ASP A 279 17.68 -16.76 -26.02
C ASP A 279 18.95 -17.54 -25.61
N GLY A 280 19.05 -17.96 -24.35
CA GLY A 280 20.15 -18.77 -23.82
C GLY A 280 21.34 -17.96 -23.29
N GLY A 281 21.22 -16.63 -23.23
CA GLY A 281 22.17 -15.74 -22.58
C GLY A 281 21.89 -15.54 -21.08
N THR A 282 22.49 -14.48 -20.54
CA THR A 282 22.28 -14.01 -19.17
C THR A 282 22.23 -12.49 -19.11
N ILE A 283 21.48 -11.96 -18.16
CA ILE A 283 21.40 -10.52 -17.88
C ILE A 283 21.47 -10.28 -16.37
N ALA A 284 22.14 -9.20 -15.96
CA ALA A 284 22.19 -8.82 -14.55
C ALA A 284 20.80 -8.36 -14.09
N GLY A 285 20.37 -8.81 -12.92
CA GLY A 285 19.09 -8.41 -12.35
C GLY A 285 18.99 -6.91 -12.13
N SER A 286 20.09 -6.26 -11.69
CA SER A 286 20.15 -4.79 -11.56
C SER A 286 19.83 -4.08 -12.87
N GLU A 287 20.31 -4.58 -14.01
CA GLU A 287 20.03 -3.96 -15.32
C GLU A 287 18.53 -4.04 -15.69
N LEU A 288 17.90 -5.18 -15.39
CA LEU A 288 16.46 -5.38 -15.63
C LEU A 288 15.61 -4.49 -14.72
N ILE A 289 15.89 -4.52 -13.42
CA ILE A 289 15.11 -3.78 -12.42
C ILE A 289 15.28 -2.27 -12.62
N ASP A 290 16.49 -1.77 -12.85
CA ASP A 290 16.74 -0.33 -13.07
C ASP A 290 15.97 0.20 -14.29
N ARG A 291 15.94 -0.58 -15.38
CA ARG A 291 15.22 -0.22 -16.61
C ARG A 291 13.72 -0.10 -16.36
N TYR A 292 13.14 -1.07 -15.67
CA TYR A 292 11.72 -1.09 -15.35
C TYR A 292 11.36 0.03 -14.37
N TRP A 293 12.13 0.13 -13.28
CA TRP A 293 11.93 1.11 -12.21
C TRP A 293 11.98 2.54 -12.74
N GLY A 294 12.97 2.89 -13.59
CA GLY A 294 13.07 4.24 -14.15
C GLY A 294 11.81 4.66 -14.92
N GLY A 295 11.24 3.76 -15.72
CA GLY A 295 9.98 4.02 -16.44
C GLY A 295 8.77 4.14 -15.52
N LEU A 296 8.73 3.32 -14.47
CA LEU A 296 7.67 3.34 -13.45
C LEU A 296 7.71 4.63 -12.61
N VAL A 297 8.90 5.06 -12.18
CA VAL A 297 9.13 6.31 -11.44
C VAL A 297 8.67 7.51 -12.25
N GLN A 298 9.08 7.61 -13.52
CA GLN A 298 8.67 8.70 -14.41
C GLN A 298 7.14 8.77 -14.50
N TRP A 299 6.48 7.62 -14.70
CA TRP A 299 5.03 7.58 -14.76
C TRP A 299 4.38 7.98 -13.43
N ALA A 300 4.85 7.44 -12.31
CA ALA A 300 4.26 7.66 -10.99
C ALA A 300 4.46 9.11 -10.48
N THR A 301 5.55 9.76 -10.85
CA THR A 301 5.94 11.08 -10.31
C THR A 301 5.64 12.24 -11.26
N VAL A 302 5.51 11.98 -12.57
CA VAL A 302 5.31 13.03 -13.58
C VAL A 302 4.01 12.83 -14.35
N ASP A 303 3.85 11.69 -15.01
CA ASP A 303 2.77 11.51 -15.99
C ASP A 303 1.41 11.32 -15.31
N GLN A 304 1.35 10.47 -14.28
CA GLN A 304 0.11 10.16 -13.55
C GLN A 304 -0.40 11.36 -12.75
N PRO A 305 0.42 12.11 -11.98
CA PRO A 305 -0.07 13.29 -11.27
C PRO A 305 -0.66 14.36 -12.19
N ALA A 306 -0.04 14.60 -13.35
CA ALA A 306 -0.56 15.53 -14.35
C ALA A 306 -1.93 15.07 -14.89
N ALA A 307 -2.03 13.81 -15.31
CA ALA A 307 -3.29 13.23 -15.79
C ALA A 307 -4.39 13.23 -14.71
N MET A 308 -4.01 13.00 -13.45
CA MET A 308 -4.92 13.08 -12.31
C MET A 308 -5.39 14.51 -12.08
N GLY A 309 -4.50 15.50 -12.21
CA GLY A 309 -4.81 16.92 -12.12
C GLY A 309 -5.88 17.36 -13.12
N ASP A 310 -5.70 16.99 -14.39
CA ASP A 310 -6.64 17.31 -15.47
C ASP A 310 -8.05 16.72 -15.23
N ARG A 311 -8.12 15.57 -14.55
CA ARG A 311 -9.38 14.88 -14.25
C ARG A 311 -10.05 15.40 -12.97
N VAL A 312 -9.29 15.49 -11.88
CA VAL A 312 -9.82 15.76 -10.53
C VAL A 312 -10.15 17.23 -10.32
N ARG A 313 -9.40 18.16 -10.95
CA ARG A 313 -9.65 19.61 -10.77
C ARG A 313 -11.06 20.03 -11.24
N PRO A 314 -11.55 19.64 -12.43
CA PRO A 314 -12.93 19.92 -12.82
C PRO A 314 -13.96 19.22 -11.92
N GLU A 315 -13.67 18.01 -11.44
CA GLU A 315 -14.57 17.27 -10.53
C GLU A 315 -14.75 18.01 -9.20
N ILE A 316 -13.67 18.54 -8.61
CA ILE A 316 -13.78 19.29 -7.35
C ILE A 316 -14.43 20.65 -7.54
N GLU A 317 -14.14 21.36 -8.63
CA GLU A 317 -14.83 22.62 -8.98
C GLU A 317 -16.34 22.40 -9.14
N ALA A 318 -16.74 21.33 -9.83
CA ALA A 318 -18.15 20.96 -9.97
C ALA A 318 -18.79 20.58 -8.64
N TYR A 319 -18.03 19.91 -7.75
CA TYR A 319 -18.51 19.57 -6.41
C TYR A 319 -18.68 20.81 -5.52
N ILE A 320 -17.71 21.73 -5.50
CA ILE A 320 -17.80 23.01 -4.78
C ILE A 320 -18.99 23.85 -5.30
N ALA A 321 -19.27 23.80 -6.61
CA ALA A 321 -20.40 24.50 -7.22
C ALA A 321 -21.78 24.05 -6.69
N THR A 322 -21.87 22.91 -5.99
CA THR A 322 -23.10 22.46 -5.33
C THR A 322 -23.39 23.20 -4.01
N HIS A 323 -22.41 23.94 -3.47
CA HIS A 323 -22.56 24.71 -2.24
C HIS A 323 -23.29 26.05 -2.49
N ASP A 324 -24.18 26.46 -1.56
CA ASP A 324 -24.98 27.69 -1.68
C ASP A 324 -24.12 28.97 -1.85
N ASP A 325 -22.91 28.95 -1.29
CA ASP A 325 -21.91 30.03 -1.38
C ASP A 325 -20.63 29.57 -2.13
N ALA A 326 -20.82 28.95 -3.29
CA ALA A 326 -19.73 28.36 -4.08
C ALA A 326 -18.57 29.32 -4.38
N VAL A 327 -18.84 30.61 -4.64
CA VAL A 327 -17.81 31.60 -4.97
C VAL A 327 -16.84 31.80 -3.79
N ARG A 328 -17.35 31.92 -2.57
CA ARG A 328 -16.50 32.06 -1.38
C ARG A 328 -15.72 30.78 -1.11
N VAL A 329 -16.38 29.61 -1.22
CA VAL A 329 -15.73 28.32 -0.95
C VAL A 329 -14.62 28.04 -1.96
N GLN A 330 -14.86 28.30 -3.25
CA GLN A 330 -13.83 28.19 -4.28
C GLN A 330 -12.65 29.12 -4.00
N ALA A 331 -12.91 30.37 -3.62
CA ALA A 331 -11.84 31.31 -3.28
C ALA A 331 -11.01 30.86 -2.05
N GLU A 332 -11.65 30.28 -1.03
CA GLU A 332 -10.95 29.67 0.10
C GLU A 332 -10.09 28.49 -0.37
N PHE A 333 -10.66 27.56 -1.12
CA PHE A 333 -9.99 26.38 -1.65
C PHE A 333 -8.76 26.73 -2.52
N ASP A 334 -8.92 27.65 -3.45
CA ASP A 334 -7.85 28.09 -4.35
C ASP A 334 -6.74 28.84 -3.60
N SER A 335 -7.09 29.57 -2.52
CA SER A 335 -6.09 30.28 -1.70
C SER A 335 -5.15 29.34 -0.93
N LEU A 336 -5.51 28.06 -0.84
CA LEU A 336 -4.75 27.01 -0.15
C LEU A 336 -3.90 26.17 -1.11
N ASP A 337 -3.91 26.47 -2.41
CA ASP A 337 -3.11 25.76 -3.40
C ASP A 337 -1.60 26.04 -3.18
N GLY A 338 -0.80 24.97 -3.19
CA GLY A 338 0.65 25.05 -2.99
C GLY A 338 1.14 25.29 -1.54
N LEU A 339 0.23 25.23 -0.55
CA LEU A 339 0.56 25.17 0.88
C LEU A 339 0.81 23.74 1.37
#